data_AF-A0A8J5HVS1-F1
#
_entry.id   AF-A0A8J5HVS1-F1
#
_cell.length_a   1.000
_cell.length_b   1.000
_cell.length_c   1.000
_cell.angle_alpha   90.00
_cell.angle_beta   90.00
_cell.angle_gamma   90.00
#
_symmetry.space_group_name_H-M   'P 1'
#
loop_
_entity.id
_entity.type
_entity.pdbx_description
1 polymer ?
#
loop_
_entity_poly.entity_id
_entity_poly.type
_entity_poly.pdbx_seq_one_letter_code
_entity_poly.pdbx_strand_id
1 'polypeptide(L)'
;MGSSLQVNVMISELSEAEFGPRIDFREYSFLQNPLVPKHVKESVLDVQLCDAHTRGCNISEKSTSQAFIRFPRNSTEQMYSQTFSQYKDIKVLRFSSMVDTFQGFSNPAREAKFRKRVKRYVGLWCCLQNHDPGHIYYDMYWDEKPQWKAEPPRTRKEDHPPWQND
;
A
#
# COMPACT_ATOMS: atom_id res chain seq x y z
N MET A 1 -3.27 -20.50 -11.31
CA MET A 1 -2.39 -20.58 -10.13
C MET A 1 -3.14 -19.92 -8.98
N GLY A 2 -3.51 -20.66 -7.95
CA GLY A 2 -4.01 -20.07 -6.72
C GLY A 2 -2.83 -19.69 -5.84
N SER A 3 -2.60 -18.40 -5.63
CA SER A 3 -1.66 -17.91 -4.62
C SER A 3 -2.37 -17.90 -3.26
N SER A 4 -1.96 -18.77 -2.34
CA SER A 4 -2.40 -18.70 -0.95
C SER A 4 -1.48 -17.75 -0.21
N LEU A 5 -2.00 -16.59 0.22
CA LEU A 5 -1.30 -15.75 1.19
C LEU A 5 -1.13 -16.55 2.49
N GLN A 6 0.05 -16.46 3.12
CA GLN A 6 0.31 -17.13 4.39
C GLN A 6 -0.30 -16.31 5.54
N VAL A 7 -1.60 -16.45 5.74
CA VAL A 7 -2.38 -15.74 6.78
C VAL A 7 -1.74 -15.87 8.17
N ASN A 8 -1.18 -17.04 8.49
CA ASN A 8 -0.49 -17.29 9.75
C ASN A 8 0.68 -16.33 10.02
N VAL A 9 1.43 -15.95 8.97
CA VAL A 9 2.56 -15.01 9.11
C VAL A 9 2.04 -13.61 9.40
N MET A 10 0.94 -13.21 8.76
CA MET A 10 0.36 -11.88 8.97
C MET A 10 -0.32 -11.74 10.35
N ILE A 11 -0.75 -12.85 10.97
CA ILE A 11 -1.31 -12.88 12.32
C ILE A 11 -0.20 -12.94 13.39
N SER A 12 0.98 -13.47 13.05
CA SER A 12 2.10 -13.59 13.98
C SER A 12 2.66 -12.23 14.41
N GLU A 13 3.07 -12.14 15.68
CA GLU A 13 3.74 -10.95 16.18
C GLU A 13 5.16 -10.86 15.61
N LEU A 14 5.43 -9.80 14.86
CA LEU A 14 6.75 -9.47 14.35
C LEU A 14 7.33 -8.30 15.14
N SER A 15 8.64 -8.34 15.41
CA SER A 15 9.38 -7.30 16.14
C SER A 15 9.18 -5.91 15.54
N GLU A 16 8.71 -4.95 16.33
CA GLU A 16 8.58 -3.56 15.85
C GLU A 16 9.93 -2.87 15.64
N ALA A 17 10.97 -3.30 16.35
CA ALA A 17 12.31 -2.77 16.15
C ALA A 17 12.80 -3.03 14.73
N GLU A 18 12.50 -4.19 14.17
CA GLU A 18 12.92 -4.61 12.83
C GLU A 18 11.87 -4.31 11.74
N PHE A 19 10.60 -4.59 12.02
CA PHE A 19 9.49 -4.56 11.05
C PHE A 19 8.58 -3.33 11.21
N GLY A 20 8.84 -2.46 12.18
CA GLY A 20 7.96 -1.32 12.46
C GLY A 20 6.60 -1.74 13.01
N PRO A 21 5.64 -0.81 13.12
CA PRO A 21 4.35 -1.08 13.77
C PRO A 21 3.54 -2.15 13.03
N ARG A 22 2.67 -2.84 13.77
CA ARG A 22 1.71 -3.80 13.20
C ARG A 22 0.84 -3.14 12.14
N ILE A 23 0.63 -3.84 11.03
CA ILE A 23 -0.33 -3.47 9.99
C ILE A 23 -1.46 -4.50 10.06
N ASP A 24 -2.68 -4.05 10.25
CA ASP A 24 -3.84 -4.92 10.18
C ASP A 24 -4.25 -5.15 8.73
N PHE A 25 -4.56 -6.40 8.40
CA PHE A 25 -5.01 -6.80 7.07
C PHE A 25 -6.40 -7.43 7.15
N ARG A 26 -7.15 -7.36 6.05
CA ARG A 26 -8.48 -7.97 5.90
C ARG A 26 -8.58 -8.59 4.52
N GLU A 27 -9.08 -9.81 4.43
CA GLU A 27 -9.23 -10.53 3.15
C GLU A 27 -10.50 -10.13 2.38
N TYR A 28 -11.51 -9.61 3.07
CA TYR A 28 -12.76 -9.19 2.45
C TYR A 28 -12.79 -7.68 2.20
N SER A 29 -13.49 -7.28 1.14
CA SER A 29 -13.77 -5.87 0.83
C SER A 29 -14.59 -5.23 1.94
N PHE A 30 -13.92 -4.44 2.79
CA PHE A 30 -14.51 -3.85 4.00
C PHE A 30 -15.82 -3.09 3.69
N LEU A 31 -15.81 -2.22 2.68
CA LEU A 31 -16.99 -1.39 2.35
C LEU A 31 -18.14 -2.19 1.73
N GLN A 32 -17.87 -3.34 1.12
CA GLN A 32 -18.90 -4.22 0.55
C GLN A 32 -19.52 -5.16 1.60
N ASN A 33 -18.91 -5.29 2.78
CA ASN A 33 -19.49 -6.11 3.86
C ASN A 33 -20.83 -5.52 4.33
N PRO A 34 -21.94 -6.28 4.31
CA PRO A 34 -23.26 -5.81 4.72
C PRO A 34 -23.32 -5.38 6.20
N LEU A 35 -22.42 -5.89 7.05
CA LEU A 35 -22.34 -5.56 8.47
C LEU A 35 -21.66 -4.21 8.75
N VAL A 36 -20.98 -3.60 7.76
CA VAL A 36 -20.37 -2.28 7.98
C VAL A 36 -21.47 -1.24 8.12
N PRO A 37 -21.47 -0.43 9.21
CA PRO A 37 -22.52 0.55 9.46
C PRO A 37 -22.67 1.55 8.31
N LYS A 38 -23.93 1.88 8.00
CA LYS A 38 -24.29 2.80 6.91
C LYS A 38 -23.59 4.15 7.01
N HIS A 39 -23.49 4.72 8.22
CA HIS A 39 -22.82 6.00 8.45
C HIS A 39 -21.31 5.97 8.14
N VAL A 40 -20.65 4.81 8.17
CA VAL A 40 -19.26 4.67 7.74
C VAL A 40 -19.17 4.68 6.21
N LYS A 41 -20.07 3.96 5.55
CA LYS A 41 -20.12 3.86 4.07
C LYS A 41 -20.47 5.18 3.39
N GLU A 42 -21.28 6.00 4.05
CA GLU A 42 -21.72 7.30 3.53
C GLU A 42 -20.77 8.45 3.92
N SER A 43 -19.89 8.23 4.89
CA SER A 43 -18.86 9.20 5.30
C SER A 43 -17.65 9.13 4.36
N VAL A 44 -17.85 9.61 3.14
CA VAL A 44 -16.86 9.56 2.05
C VAL A 44 -16.44 10.98 1.64
N LEU A 45 -15.14 11.16 1.46
CA LEU A 45 -14.57 12.31 0.78
C LEU A 45 -13.94 11.86 -0.53
N ASP A 46 -14.44 12.38 -1.64
CA ASP A 46 -13.85 12.17 -2.95
C ASP A 46 -12.63 13.05 -3.14
N VAL A 47 -11.51 12.43 -3.53
CA VAL A 47 -10.22 13.08 -3.74
C VAL A 47 -9.87 12.95 -5.22
N GLN A 48 -10.02 14.05 -5.96
CA GLN A 48 -9.69 14.10 -7.37
C GLN A 48 -8.25 14.55 -7.57
N LEU A 49 -7.41 13.61 -8.00
CA LEU A 49 -6.02 13.91 -8.32
C LEU A 49 -5.91 14.78 -9.57
N CYS A 50 -5.02 15.76 -9.52
CA CYS A 50 -4.71 16.64 -10.64
C CYS A 50 -3.20 16.86 -10.79
N ASP A 51 -2.78 17.21 -12.00
CA ASP A 51 -1.37 17.52 -12.26
C ASP A 51 -1.07 18.95 -11.79
N ALA A 52 0.01 19.11 -11.02
CA ALA A 52 0.38 20.40 -10.42
C ALA A 52 0.56 21.53 -11.45
N HIS A 53 0.87 21.19 -12.70
CA HIS A 53 1.04 22.14 -13.80
C HIS A 53 -0.28 22.60 -14.45
N THR A 54 -1.43 22.04 -14.03
CA THR A 54 -2.75 22.39 -14.57
C THR A 54 -3.30 23.62 -13.85
N ARG A 55 -3.83 24.60 -14.60
CA ARG A 55 -4.52 25.75 -13.99
C ARG A 55 -5.67 25.28 -13.10
N GLY A 56 -5.63 25.65 -11.83
CA GLY A 56 -6.67 25.30 -10.85
C GLY A 56 -6.43 23.99 -10.09
N CYS A 57 -5.26 23.36 -10.22
CA CYS A 57 -4.83 22.24 -9.36
C CYS A 57 -4.27 22.76 -8.02
N ASN A 58 -5.14 23.39 -7.23
CA ASN A 58 -4.86 23.73 -5.84
C ASN A 58 -5.74 22.90 -4.93
N ILE A 59 -5.29 22.67 -3.69
CA ILE A 59 -6.11 22.04 -2.67
C ILE A 59 -7.33 22.95 -2.45
N SER A 60 -8.49 22.48 -2.88
CA SER A 60 -9.74 23.23 -2.75
C SER A 60 -10.25 23.12 -1.31
N GLU A 61 -10.59 24.25 -0.72
CA GLU A 61 -11.36 24.25 0.53
C GLU A 61 -12.74 23.65 0.31
N LYS A 62 -13.31 23.07 1.36
CA LYS A 62 -14.64 22.45 1.32
C LYS A 62 -15.71 23.50 1.04
N SER A 63 -16.03 23.73 -0.22
CA SER A 63 -17.23 24.48 -0.61
C SER A 63 -18.46 23.58 -0.45
N THR A 64 -19.56 24.13 0.08
CA THR A 64 -20.89 23.46 0.11
C THR A 64 -21.35 23.00 -1.28
N SER A 65 -20.77 23.52 -2.37
CA SER A 65 -21.06 23.14 -3.75
C SER A 65 -20.15 22.05 -4.34
N GLN A 66 -19.05 21.67 -3.67
CA GLN A 66 -18.10 20.68 -4.19
C GLN A 66 -18.17 19.37 -3.40
N ALA A 67 -18.56 18.30 -4.09
CA ALA A 67 -18.61 16.95 -3.52
C ALA A 67 -17.22 16.29 -3.38
N PHE A 68 -16.16 16.92 -3.89
CA PHE A 68 -14.80 16.39 -3.92
C PHE A 68 -13.78 17.50 -3.64
N ILE A 69 -12.58 17.11 -3.20
CA ILE A 69 -11.41 17.98 -3.14
C ILE A 69 -10.47 17.71 -4.30
N ARG A 70 -9.84 18.75 -4.83
CA ARG A 70 -8.71 18.59 -5.74
C ARG A 70 -7.43 18.41 -4.94
N PHE A 71 -6.57 17.50 -5.38
CA PHE A 71 -5.33 17.21 -4.69
C PHE A 71 -4.19 16.98 -5.68
N PRO A 72 -3.03 17.64 -5.55
CA PRO A 72 -1.93 17.45 -6.48
C PRO A 72 -1.37 16.02 -6.43
N ARG A 73 -1.05 15.45 -7.60
CA ARG A 73 -0.27 14.21 -7.69
C ARG A 73 1.12 14.38 -7.09
N ASN A 74 1.75 13.26 -6.73
CA ASN A 74 3.11 13.17 -6.19
C ASN A 74 3.31 14.08 -4.97
N SER A 75 2.31 14.11 -4.10
CA SER A 75 2.33 14.95 -2.90
C SER A 75 3.06 14.28 -1.74
N THR A 76 3.57 15.13 -0.84
CA THR A 76 4.34 14.69 0.33
C THR A 76 3.44 14.19 1.46
N GLU A 77 3.98 13.33 2.33
CA GLU A 77 3.33 12.88 3.57
C GLU A 77 2.84 14.05 4.43
N GLN A 78 3.61 15.15 4.48
CA GLN A 78 3.24 16.35 5.23
C GLN A 78 2.01 17.04 4.64
N MET A 79 1.93 17.17 3.32
CA MET A 79 0.78 17.79 2.64
C MET A 79 -0.50 16.97 2.88
N TYR A 80 -0.39 15.64 2.81
CA TYR A 80 -1.47 14.73 3.14
C TYR A 80 -1.93 14.88 4.59
N SER A 81 -0.99 14.86 5.53
CA SER A 81 -1.29 14.97 6.96
C SER A 81 -1.96 16.30 7.30
N GLN A 82 -1.43 17.41 6.78
CA GLN A 82 -1.99 18.75 7.02
C GLN A 82 -3.40 18.87 6.43
N THR A 83 -3.60 18.44 5.18
CA THR A 83 -4.89 18.57 4.50
C THR A 83 -5.95 17.71 5.18
N PHE A 84 -5.67 16.42 5.39
CA PHE A 84 -6.67 15.50 5.93
C PHE A 84 -6.88 15.64 7.44
N SER A 85 -6.02 16.37 8.16
CA SER A 85 -6.29 16.77 9.53
C SER A 85 -7.54 17.65 9.69
N GLN A 86 -8.01 18.27 8.61
CA GLN A 86 -9.25 19.05 8.58
C GLN A 86 -10.50 18.17 8.40
N TYR A 87 -10.32 16.89 8.07
CA TYR A 87 -11.39 15.95 7.71
C TYR A 87 -11.46 14.75 8.68
N LYS A 88 -11.12 14.94 9.97
CA LYS A 88 -11.04 13.87 10.99
C LYS A 88 -12.34 13.07 11.17
N ASP A 89 -13.48 13.70 10.88
CA ASP A 89 -14.79 13.07 11.00
C ASP A 89 -15.16 12.20 9.79
N ILE A 90 -14.47 12.37 8.66
CA ILE A 90 -14.63 11.54 7.47
C ILE A 90 -14.00 10.16 7.70
N LYS A 91 -14.70 9.10 7.30
CA LYS A 91 -14.25 7.71 7.53
C LYS A 91 -13.59 7.08 6.31
N VAL A 92 -13.92 7.54 5.11
CA VAL A 92 -13.44 6.98 3.84
C VAL A 92 -12.89 8.10 2.95
N LEU A 93 -11.65 7.96 2.52
CA LEU A 93 -11.06 8.76 1.46
C LEU A 93 -11.10 7.96 0.17
N ARG A 94 -11.78 8.46 -0.87
CA ARG A 94 -11.87 7.80 -2.17
C ARG A 94 -11.09 8.58 -3.20
N PHE A 95 -9.93 8.07 -3.56
CA PHE A 95 -9.08 8.67 -4.58
C PHE A 95 -9.55 8.30 -5.99
N SER A 96 -9.50 9.25 -6.91
CA SER A 96 -9.79 9.00 -8.33
C SER A 96 -8.81 8.03 -8.99
N SER A 97 -7.58 7.96 -8.47
CA SER A 97 -6.56 6.99 -8.83
C SER A 97 -5.57 6.83 -7.67
N MET A 98 -4.90 5.68 -7.58
CA MET A 98 -3.77 5.48 -6.66
C MET A 98 -2.41 5.68 -7.35
N VAL A 99 -2.41 5.86 -8.68
CA VAL A 99 -1.21 6.10 -9.47
C VAL A 99 -0.71 7.51 -9.23
N ASP A 100 0.58 7.63 -8.89
CA ASP A 100 1.26 8.89 -8.60
C ASP A 100 0.56 9.71 -7.50
N THR A 101 -0.09 9.05 -6.54
CA THR A 101 -0.75 9.73 -5.42
C THR A 101 0.30 10.22 -4.43
N PHE A 102 1.15 9.31 -3.95
CA PHE A 102 2.12 9.59 -2.89
C PHE A 102 3.54 9.68 -3.45
N GLN A 103 4.31 10.66 -2.97
CA GLN A 103 5.75 10.74 -3.26
C GLN A 103 6.58 9.68 -2.49
N GLY A 104 5.99 9.06 -1.47
CA GLY A 104 6.66 8.11 -0.58
C GLY A 104 6.74 8.60 0.86
N PHE A 105 7.49 7.86 1.69
CA PHE A 105 7.67 8.15 3.10
C PHE A 105 8.65 9.30 3.30
N SER A 106 8.38 10.20 4.25
CA SER A 106 9.33 11.25 4.61
C SER A 106 10.57 10.72 5.34
N ASN A 107 10.43 9.58 6.03
CA ASN A 107 11.50 8.94 6.78
C ASN A 107 11.89 7.59 6.14
N PRO A 108 13.10 7.48 5.56
CA PRO A 108 13.54 6.27 4.86
C PRO A 108 13.75 5.07 5.81
N ALA A 109 14.10 5.29 7.08
CA ALA A 109 14.21 4.22 8.05
C ALA A 109 12.83 3.62 8.39
N ARG A 110 11.80 4.47 8.47
CA ARG A 110 10.41 4.02 8.65
C ARG A 110 9.92 3.25 7.42
N GLU A 111 10.24 3.75 6.23
CA GLU A 111 9.95 3.06 4.98
C GLU A 111 10.59 1.67 4.96
N ALA A 112 11.88 1.55 5.27
CA ALA A 112 12.59 0.27 5.26
C ALA A 112 11.91 -0.77 6.18
N LYS A 113 11.51 -0.36 7.39
CA LYS A 113 10.80 -1.23 8.33
C LYS A 113 9.41 -1.63 7.83
N PHE A 114 8.64 -0.67 7.35
CA PHE A 114 7.34 -0.92 6.71
C PHE A 114 7.49 -1.92 5.56
N ARG A 115 8.53 -1.71 4.73
CA ARG A 115 8.78 -2.55 3.57
C ARG A 115 9.12 -3.97 3.96
N LYS A 116 9.97 -4.16 4.97
CA LYS A 116 10.28 -5.47 5.56
C LYS A 116 9.01 -6.18 6.05
N ARG A 117 8.12 -5.48 6.76
CA ARG A 117 6.88 -6.08 7.28
C ARG A 117 5.95 -6.54 6.18
N VAL A 118 5.71 -5.69 5.18
CA VAL A 118 4.87 -6.04 4.04
C VAL A 118 5.51 -7.20 3.26
N LYS A 119 6.82 -7.17 2.96
CA LYS A 119 7.51 -8.31 2.32
C LYS A 119 7.39 -9.61 3.12
N ARG A 120 7.34 -9.53 4.46
CA ARG A 120 7.09 -10.70 5.32
C ARG A 120 5.65 -11.17 5.23
N TYR A 121 4.69 -10.26 5.22
CA TYR A 121 3.27 -10.56 5.15
C TYR A 121 2.89 -11.20 3.82
N VAL A 122 3.32 -10.60 2.71
CA VAL A 122 2.85 -10.98 1.37
C VAL A 122 3.86 -11.80 0.57
N GLY A 123 5.10 -11.95 1.06
CA GLY A 123 6.08 -12.82 0.43
C GLY A 123 5.71 -14.28 0.62
N LEU A 124 5.91 -15.08 -0.42
CA LEU A 124 5.47 -16.47 -0.45
C LEU A 124 6.37 -17.31 -1.35
N TRP A 125 6.44 -18.61 -1.09
CA TRP A 125 7.13 -19.54 -1.98
C TRP A 125 6.26 -19.83 -3.21
N CYS A 126 6.73 -19.39 -4.38
CA CYS A 126 6.10 -19.59 -5.67
C CYS A 126 6.80 -20.71 -6.44
N CYS A 127 6.06 -21.69 -6.95
CA CYS A 127 6.61 -22.68 -7.89
C CYS A 127 6.75 -22.06 -9.29
N LEU A 128 7.92 -22.17 -9.89
CA LEU A 128 8.19 -21.75 -11.28
C LEU A 128 8.46 -22.98 -12.13
N GLN A 129 7.73 -23.09 -13.25
CA GLN A 129 8.01 -24.11 -14.26
C GLN A 129 9.31 -23.76 -15.00
N ASN A 130 10.12 -24.77 -15.31
CA ASN A 130 11.37 -24.63 -16.06
C ASN A 130 12.42 -23.72 -15.38
N HIS A 131 12.46 -23.69 -14.05
CA HIS A 131 13.46 -23.00 -13.23
C HIS A 131 14.18 -24.02 -12.31
N ASP A 132 15.46 -23.82 -12.01
CA ASP A 132 16.21 -24.59 -10.99
C ASP A 132 16.82 -23.62 -9.97
N PRO A 133 16.37 -23.63 -8.69
CA PRO A 133 15.35 -24.52 -8.12
C PRO A 133 13.95 -24.21 -8.67
N GLY A 134 13.07 -25.22 -8.74
CA GLY A 134 11.70 -25.08 -9.28
C GLY A 134 10.75 -24.24 -8.43
N HIS A 135 11.27 -23.52 -7.44
CA HIS A 135 10.55 -22.60 -6.59
C HIS A 135 11.39 -21.34 -6.38
N ILE A 136 10.73 -20.24 -6.04
CA ILE A 136 11.36 -18.99 -5.62
C ILE A 136 10.62 -18.36 -4.45
N TYR A 137 11.31 -17.58 -3.62
CA TYR A 137 10.69 -16.69 -2.66
C TYR A 137 10.26 -15.40 -3.36
N TYR A 138 8.96 -15.26 -3.60
CA TYR A 138 8.40 -14.10 -4.27
C TYR A 138 8.48 -12.84 -3.41
N ASP A 139 9.06 -11.79 -3.99
CA ASP A 139 9.07 -10.44 -3.42
C ASP A 139 7.99 -9.58 -4.10
N MET A 140 6.95 -9.21 -3.34
CA MET A 140 5.87 -8.33 -3.82
C MET A 140 6.38 -7.04 -4.44
N TYR A 141 7.55 -6.55 -4.03
CA TYR A 141 8.08 -5.30 -4.57
C TYR A 141 8.60 -5.40 -5.99
N TRP A 142 8.68 -6.60 -6.55
CA TRP A 142 8.94 -6.75 -7.98
C TRP A 142 7.78 -6.19 -8.83
N ASP A 143 6.57 -6.06 -8.29
CA ASP A 143 5.41 -5.53 -9.03
C ASP A 143 5.18 -4.02 -8.86
N GLU A 144 6.06 -3.29 -8.16
CA GLU A 144 5.91 -1.84 -7.93
C GLU A 144 6.02 -0.98 -9.20
N LYS A 145 6.68 -1.49 -10.24
CA LYS A 145 7.06 -0.68 -11.41
C LYS A 145 6.12 -0.94 -12.60
N PRO A 146 5.48 0.11 -13.16
CA PRO A 146 4.75 -0.02 -14.41
C PRO A 146 5.63 -0.64 -15.50
N GLN A 147 5.11 -1.63 -16.22
CA GLN A 147 5.81 -2.35 -17.30
C GLN A 147 7.02 -3.20 -16.86
N TRP A 148 7.24 -3.39 -15.55
CA TRP A 148 8.32 -4.24 -15.07
C TRP A 148 7.94 -5.72 -15.17
N LYS A 149 8.92 -6.55 -15.54
CA LYS A 149 8.83 -8.01 -15.45
C LYS A 149 9.73 -8.44 -14.31
N ALA A 150 9.16 -9.09 -13.30
CA ALA A 150 9.94 -9.65 -12.21
C ALA A 150 11.00 -10.61 -12.77
N GLU A 151 12.28 -10.32 -12.50
CA GLU A 151 13.36 -11.28 -12.76
C GLU A 151 13.48 -12.17 -11.51
N PRO A 152 13.23 -13.49 -11.63
CA PRO A 152 13.40 -14.39 -10.50
C PRO A 152 14.86 -14.44 -10.06
N PRO A 153 15.14 -14.79 -8.78
CA PRO A 153 16.50 -15.03 -8.30
C PRO A 153 17.24 -15.99 -9.23
N ARG A 154 18.47 -15.62 -9.63
CA ARG A 154 19.25 -16.42 -10.60
C ARG A 154 20.03 -17.54 -9.94
N THR A 155 20.26 -17.44 -8.63
CA THR A 155 21.02 -18.41 -7.86
C THR A 155 20.26 -18.85 -6.61
N ARG A 156 20.52 -20.07 -6.13
CA ARG A 156 19.99 -20.56 -4.84
C ARG A 156 20.37 -19.67 -3.66
N LYS A 157 21.49 -18.97 -3.75
CA LYS A 157 21.96 -18.03 -2.72
C LYS A 157 21.15 -16.73 -2.71
N GLU A 158 20.50 -16.38 -3.81
CA GLU A 158 19.58 -15.25 -3.90
C GLU A 158 18.14 -15.65 -3.55
N ASP A 159 17.83 -16.95 -3.66
CA ASP A 159 16.50 -17.50 -3.44
C ASP A 159 16.27 -17.89 -1.97
N HIS A 160 16.17 -16.88 -1.11
CA HIS A 160 15.85 -17.08 0.29
C HIS A 160 14.87 -16.02 0.80
N PRO A 161 14.11 -16.34 1.85
CA PRO A 161 13.38 -15.34 2.58
C PRO A 161 14.35 -14.33 3.20
N PRO A 162 14.01 -13.03 3.26
CA PRO A 162 14.93 -11.96 3.66
C PRO A 162 15.47 -12.06 5.11
N TRP A 163 15.00 -13.02 5.91
CA TRP A 163 15.38 -13.24 7.32
C TRP A 163 16.18 -14.53 7.56
N GLN A 164 16.58 -15.26 6.52
CA GLN A 164 17.38 -16.49 6.67
C GLN A 164 18.90 -16.29 6.61
N ASN A 165 19.38 -15.04 6.57
CA ASN A 165 20.81 -14.72 6.60
C ASN A 165 21.20 -14.06 7.94
N ASP A 166 20.93 -14.76 9.04
CA ASP A 166 21.72 -14.66 10.28
C ASP A 166 22.55 -15.94 10.44
#